data_AF-A0A167CSD6-F1
#
_entry.id   AF-A0A167CSD6-F1
#
_cell.length_a   1.000
_cell.length_b   1.000
_cell.length_c   1.000
_cell.angle_alpha   90.00
_cell.angle_beta   90.00
_cell.angle_gamma   90.00
#
_symmetry.space_group_name_H-M   'P 1'
#
loop_
_entity.id
_entity.type
_entity.pdbx_description
1 polymer ?
#
loop_
_entity_poly.entity_id
_entity_poly.type
_entity_poly.pdbx_seq_one_letter_code
_entity_poly.pdbx_strand_id
1 'polypeptide(L)'
;MKKTAERAELLKDMIQEAIEDGATTVEDVHQHIAGLPFDALEKLGLFEDKAPALKEKQRKTIGLVYDTIRKVNQEVGALISEQFAALEDARTAAKNMDEKED
;
A
#
# COMPACT_ATOMS: atom_id res chain seq x y z
N MET A 1 -18.85 -21.41 7.99
CA MET A 1 -18.78 -20.08 8.64
C MET A 1 -17.36 -19.53 8.70
N LYS A 2 -16.34 -20.34 9.05
CA LYS A 2 -14.91 -20.01 8.77
C LYS A 2 -14.69 -19.45 7.35
N LYS A 3 -15.32 -20.11 6.37
CA LYS A 3 -15.38 -19.66 4.97
C LYS A 3 -15.80 -18.19 4.75
N THR A 4 -16.59 -17.55 5.62
CA THR A 4 -17.04 -16.17 5.39
C THR A 4 -16.00 -15.16 5.85
N ALA A 5 -15.35 -15.37 7.00
CA ALA A 5 -14.23 -14.55 7.46
C ALA A 5 -13.01 -14.74 6.55
N GLU A 6 -12.69 -15.99 6.17
CA GLU A 6 -11.63 -16.30 5.19
C GLU A 6 -11.87 -15.62 3.83
N ARG A 7 -13.13 -15.57 3.36
CA ARG A 7 -13.47 -14.85 2.12
C ARG A 7 -13.34 -13.34 2.25
N ALA A 8 -13.68 -12.78 3.41
CA ALA A 8 -13.53 -11.36 3.67
C ALA A 8 -12.04 -10.96 3.76
N GLU A 9 -11.22 -11.81 4.39
CA GLU A 9 -9.77 -11.64 4.45
C GLU A 9 -9.15 -11.69 3.05
N LEU A 10 -9.54 -12.69 2.25
CA LEU A 10 -9.06 -12.82 0.86
C LEU A 10 -9.46 -11.62 0.00
N LEU A 11 -10.68 -11.10 0.16
CA LEU A 11 -11.10 -9.88 -0.55
C LEU A 11 -10.28 -8.66 -0.09
N LYS A 12 -10.03 -8.52 1.22
CA LYS A 12 -9.19 -7.46 1.76
C LYS A 12 -7.77 -7.55 1.19
N ASP A 13 -7.18 -8.75 1.14
CA ASP A 13 -5.85 -8.98 0.56
C ASP A 13 -5.81 -8.58 -0.92
N MET A 14 -6.80 -9.01 -1.71
CA MET A 14 -6.91 -8.63 -3.13
C MET A 14 -6.97 -7.12 -3.33
N ILE A 15 -7.72 -6.41 -2.48
CA ILE A 15 -7.83 -4.95 -2.54
C ILE A 15 -6.49 -4.30 -2.15
N GLN A 16 -5.84 -4.77 -1.09
CA GLN A 16 -4.55 -4.25 -0.66
C GLN A 16 -3.48 -4.43 -1.74
N GLU A 17 -3.44 -5.59 -2.39
CA GLU A 17 -2.52 -5.88 -3.51
C GLU A 17 -2.80 -4.95 -4.70
N ALA A 18 -4.07 -4.78 -5.08
CA ALA A 18 -4.43 -3.87 -6.17
C ALA A 18 -4.03 -2.41 -5.88
N ILE A 19 -4.13 -1.95 -4.63
CA ILE A 19 -3.68 -0.62 -4.22
C ILE A 19 -2.15 -0.52 -4.27
N GLU A 20 -1.43 -1.55 -3.83
CA GLU A 20 0.04 -1.61 -3.86
C GLU A 20 0.58 -1.57 -5.29
N ASP A 21 0.03 -2.38 -6.18
CA ASP A 21 0.37 -2.40 -7.60
C ASP A 21 0.05 -1.08 -8.28
N GLY A 22 -1.10 -0.49 -7.94
CA GLY A 22 -1.51 0.83 -8.40
C GLY A 22 -0.53 1.91 -7.94
N ALA A 23 -0.17 1.93 -6.66
CA ALA A 23 0.79 2.88 -6.11
C ALA A 23 2.15 2.77 -6.81
N THR A 24 2.64 1.56 -7.03
CA THR A 24 3.90 1.30 -7.74
C THR A 24 3.85 1.77 -9.19
N THR A 25 2.76 1.47 -9.90
CA THR A 25 2.60 1.91 -11.30
C THR A 25 2.58 3.43 -11.43
N VAL A 26 1.84 4.13 -10.58
CA VAL A 26 1.76 5.60 -10.64
C VAL A 26 3.05 6.24 -10.13
N GLU A 27 3.75 5.61 -9.17
CA GLU A 27 5.08 6.03 -8.75
C GLU A 27 6.04 6.04 -9.93
N ASP A 28 6.16 4.93 -10.66
CA ASP A 28 7.06 4.82 -11.81
C ASP A 28 6.77 5.90 -12.87
N VAL A 29 5.49 6.15 -13.14
CA VAL A 29 5.07 7.21 -14.07
C VAL A 29 5.50 8.59 -13.57
N HIS A 30 5.27 8.91 -12.29
CA HIS A 30 5.68 10.20 -11.71
C HIS A 30 7.19 10.36 -11.68
N GLN A 31 7.93 9.31 -11.32
CA GLN A 31 9.40 9.31 -11.34
C GLN A 31 9.93 9.60 -12.73
N HIS A 32 9.37 8.94 -13.76
CA HIS A 32 9.76 9.14 -15.14
C HIS A 32 9.48 10.57 -15.61
N ILE A 33 8.24 11.05 -15.45
CA ILE A 33 7.83 12.40 -15.88
C ILE A 33 8.69 13.47 -15.20
N ALA A 34 8.90 13.35 -13.90
CA ALA A 34 9.67 14.34 -13.16
C ALA A 34 11.17 14.30 -13.49
N GLY A 35 11.69 13.19 -14.03
CA GLY A 35 13.05 13.07 -14.53
C GLY A 35 13.31 13.77 -15.87
N LEU A 36 12.27 13.89 -16.72
CA LEU A 36 12.40 14.45 -18.09
C LEU A 36 13.07 15.83 -18.15
N PRO A 37 12.77 16.80 -17.27
CA PRO A 37 13.43 18.10 -17.30
C PRO A 37 14.94 18.01 -17.06
N PHE A 38 15.38 17.13 -16.17
CA PHE A 38 16.80 16.94 -15.87
C PHE A 38 17.53 16.24 -17.02
N ASP A 39 16.89 15.25 -17.66
CA ASP A 39 17.42 14.61 -18.87
C ASP A 39 17.58 15.62 -20.03
N ALA A 40 16.62 16.54 -20.17
CA ALA A 40 16.70 17.59 -21.17
C ALA A 40 17.84 18.58 -20.88
N LEU A 41 18.03 18.97 -19.62
CA LEU A 41 19.12 19.86 -19.21
C LEU A 41 20.50 19.22 -19.43
N GLU A 42 20.67 17.95 -19.07
CA GLU A 42 21.91 17.20 -19.32
C GLU A 42 22.24 17.15 -20.82
N LYS A 43 21.26 16.88 -21.69
CA LYS A 43 21.47 16.87 -23.15
C LYS A 43 21.89 18.22 -23.73
N LEU A 44 21.58 19.32 -23.06
CA LEU A 44 21.98 20.67 -23.43
C LEU A 44 23.36 21.06 -22.86
N GLY A 45 24.05 20.15 -22.17
CA GLY A 45 25.32 20.43 -21.48
C GLY A 45 25.15 21.35 -20.27
N LEU A 46 23.93 21.46 -19.72
CA LEU A 46 23.63 22.29 -18.57
C LEU A 46 23.58 21.43 -17.31
N PHE A 47 24.16 21.95 -16.22
CA PHE A 47 24.05 21.36 -14.88
C PHE A 47 24.60 19.93 -14.75
N GLU A 48 25.53 19.47 -15.59
CA GLU A 48 26.09 18.11 -15.54
C GLU A 48 26.57 17.70 -14.13
N ASP A 49 27.24 18.60 -13.41
CA ASP A 49 27.74 18.33 -12.05
C ASP A 49 26.63 18.23 -10.98
N LYS A 50 25.45 18.80 -11.24
CA LYS A 50 24.34 18.92 -10.27
C LYS A 50 23.13 18.07 -10.62
N ALA A 51 22.95 17.71 -11.89
CA ALA A 51 21.81 16.97 -12.38
C ALA A 51 21.65 15.59 -11.70
N PRO A 52 22.72 14.80 -11.46
CA PRO A 52 22.59 13.53 -10.74
C PRO A 52 22.06 13.71 -9.31
N ALA A 53 22.55 14.72 -8.59
CA ALA A 53 22.11 15.00 -7.22
C ALA A 53 20.67 15.50 -7.16
N LEU A 54 20.23 16.29 -8.14
CA LEU A 54 18.85 16.77 -8.24
C LEU A 54 17.88 15.64 -8.60
N LYS A 55 18.23 14.79 -9.57
CA LYS A 55 17.48 13.57 -9.92
C LYS A 55 17.32 12.65 -8.71
N GLU A 56 18.40 12.45 -7.93
CA GLU A 56 18.34 11.65 -6.70
C GLU A 56 17.38 12.25 -5.67
N LYS A 57 17.45 13.56 -5.46
CA LYS A 57 16.59 14.25 -4.49
C LYS A 57 15.12 14.16 -4.90
N GLN A 58 14.82 14.39 -6.17
CA GLN A 58 13.49 14.20 -6.74
C GLN A 58 13.01 12.76 -6.52
N ARG A 59 13.84 11.76 -6.84
CA ARG A 59 13.49 10.35 -6.69
C ARG A 59 13.08 10.01 -5.26
N LYS A 60 13.89 10.46 -4.29
CA LYS A 60 13.59 10.29 -2.85
C LYS A 60 12.32 11.00 -2.42
N THR A 61 12.08 12.21 -2.92
CA THR A 61 10.87 12.98 -2.56
C THR A 61 9.60 12.31 -3.08
N ILE A 62 9.60 11.83 -4.33
CA ILE A 62 8.45 11.11 -4.88
C ILE A 62 8.26 9.78 -4.15
N GLY A 63 9.34 9.03 -3.92
CA GLY A 63 9.28 7.76 -3.20
C GLY A 63 8.70 7.90 -1.80
N LEU A 64 9.07 8.94 -1.06
CA LEU A 64 8.51 9.22 0.27
C LEU A 64 6.97 9.37 0.25
N VAL A 65 6.42 10.02 -0.78
CA VAL A 65 4.96 10.18 -0.92
C VAL A 65 4.30 8.82 -1.11
N TYR A 66 4.84 7.98 -1.99
CA TYR A 66 4.29 6.66 -2.26
C TYR A 66 4.49 5.67 -1.11
N ASP A 67 5.63 5.71 -0.43
CA ASP A 67 5.86 4.94 0.81
C ASP A 67 4.82 5.29 1.87
N THR A 68 4.41 6.56 1.95
CA THR A 68 3.32 6.99 2.83
C THR A 68 1.98 6.39 2.42
N ILE A 69 1.67 6.34 1.11
CA ILE A 69 0.46 5.71 0.59
C ILE A 69 0.44 4.21 0.92
N ARG A 70 1.55 3.51 0.69
CA ARG A 70 1.71 2.08 1.01
C ARG A 70 1.53 1.81 2.49
N LYS A 71 2.13 2.65 3.34
CA LYS A 71 1.99 2.54 4.79
C LYS A 71 0.53 2.67 5.22
N VAL A 72 -0.21 3.63 4.67
CA VAL A 72 -1.65 3.78 4.94
C VAL A 72 -2.43 2.54 4.46
N ASN A 73 -2.12 2.00 3.28
CA ASN A 73 -2.74 0.76 2.77
C ASN A 73 -2.51 -0.44 3.71
N GLN A 74 -1.30 -0.58 4.25
CA GLN A 74 -0.95 -1.63 5.21
C GLN A 74 -1.65 -1.44 6.56
N GLU A 75 -1.64 -0.23 7.11
CA GLU A 75 -2.29 0.07 8.39
C GLU A 75 -3.80 -0.17 8.32
N VAL A 76 -4.46 0.26 7.23
CA VAL A 76 -5.89 0.03 7.02
C VAL A 76 -6.20 -1.46 6.93
N GLY A 77 -5.41 -2.25 6.20
CA GLY A 77 -5.60 -3.69 6.12
C GLY A 77 -5.42 -4.40 7.45
N ALA A 78 -4.39 -4.02 8.23
CA ALA A 78 -4.15 -4.57 9.55
C ALA A 78 -5.32 -4.31 10.51
N LEU A 79 -5.87 -3.09 10.49
CA LEU A 79 -7.05 -2.73 11.27
C LEU A 79 -8.26 -3.58 10.88
N ILE A 80 -8.48 -3.81 9.58
CA ILE A 80 -9.61 -4.63 9.10
C ILE A 80 -9.45 -6.09 9.55
N SER A 81 -8.25 -6.67 9.44
CA SER A 81 -7.97 -8.04 9.88
C SER A 81 -8.22 -8.23 11.38
N GLU A 82 -7.84 -7.25 12.21
CA GLU A 82 -8.15 -7.25 13.66
C GLU A 82 -9.66 -7.31 13.92
N GLN A 83 -10.44 -6.53 13.16
CA GLN A 83 -11.91 -6.52 13.29
C GLN A 83 -12.54 -7.85 12.84
N PHE A 84 -12.01 -8.50 11.81
CA PHE A 84 -12.48 -9.82 11.39
C PHE A 84 -12.19 -10.89 12.44
N ALA A 85 -11.00 -10.86 13.06
CA ALA A 85 -10.65 -11.77 14.15
C ALA A 85 -11.57 -11.57 15.37
N ALA A 86 -11.77 -10.32 15.80
CA ALA A 86 -12.65 -10.01 16.92
C ALA A 86 -14.10 -10.48 16.70
N LEU A 87 -14.62 -10.34 15.48
CA LEU A 87 -15.96 -10.82 15.12
C LEU A 87 -16.05 -12.35 15.11
N GLU A 88 -15.00 -13.05 14.66
CA GLU A 88 -14.94 -14.51 14.69
C GLU A 88 -14.89 -15.05 16.12
N ASP A 89 -14.10 -14.42 16.98
CA ASP A 89 -13.98 -14.78 18.40
C ASP A 89 -15.29 -14.58 19.15
N ALA A 90 -15.91 -13.40 19.02
CA ALA A 90 -17.18 -13.09 19.65
C ALA A 90 -18.28 -14.09 19.26
N ARG A 91 -18.30 -14.49 17.98
CA ARG A 91 -19.27 -15.46 17.48
C ARG A 91 -19.00 -16.87 17.99
N THR A 92 -17.74 -17.27 18.05
CA THR A 92 -17.33 -18.58 18.58
C THR A 92 -17.71 -18.69 20.06
N ALA A 93 -17.49 -17.63 20.84
CA ALA A 93 -17.92 -17.55 22.23
C ALA A 93 -19.44 -17.70 22.37
N ALA A 94 -20.23 -16.97 21.57
CA ALA A 94 -21.68 -17.06 21.60
C ALA A 94 -22.19 -18.49 21.29
N LYS A 95 -21.62 -19.15 20.27
CA LYS A 95 -22.00 -20.53 19.92
C LYS A 95 -21.70 -21.52 21.05
N ASN A 96 -20.57 -21.38 21.72
CA ASN A 96 -20.18 -22.26 22.81
C ASN A 96 -21.00 -22.04 24.09
N MET A 97 -21.64 -20.88 24.26
CA MET A 97 -22.55 -20.60 25.37
C MET A 97 -23.92 -21.23 25.10
N ASP A 98 -24.44 -21.12 23.88
CA ASP A 98 -25.70 -21.72 23.44
C ASP A 98 -25.66 -23.27 23.56
N GLU A 99 -24.55 -23.89 23.14
CA GLU A 99 -24.34 -25.35 23.25
C GLU A 99 -24.17 -25.89 24.70
N LYS A 100 -24.02 -25.01 25.70
CA LYS A 100 -23.89 -25.39 27.11
C LYS A 100 -25.17 -25.20 27.93
N GLU A 101 -26.17 -24.53 27.37
CA GLU A 101 -27.47 -24.29 28.01
C GLU A 101 -28.53 -25.36 27.65
N ASP A 102 -28.22 -26.26 26.70
CA ASP A 102 -28.98 -27.47 26.34
C ASP A 102 -28.39 -28.76 26.94
#